data_AF-A0A6B3ECU4-F1
#
_entry.id   AF-A0A6B3ECU4-F1
#
_cell.length_a   1.000
_cell.length_b   1.000
_cell.length_c   1.000
_cell.angle_alpha   90.00
_cell.angle_beta   90.00
_cell.angle_gamma   90.00
#
_symmetry.space_group_name_H-M   'P 1'
#
loop_
_entity.id
_entity.type
_entity.pdbx_description
1 polymer ?
#
loop_
_entity_poly.entity_id
_entity_poly.type
_entity_poly.pdbx_seq_one_letter_code
_entity_poly.pdbx_strand_id
1 'polypeptide(L)' 'MLVAGLHAEARARTVDHLLSVVPGSVALHHDLRDALSGAVVREVRDASGTRATGETPLVNDCACCALREDLVPELR' A
#
# COMPACT_ATOMS: atom_id res chain seq x y z
N MET A 1 -4.16 1.12 12.22
CA MET A 1 -5.43 1.66 11.69
C MET A 1 -5.51 1.30 10.21
N LEU A 2 -6.63 0.78 9.74
CA LEU A 2 -6.82 0.45 8.32
C LEU A 2 -7.71 1.52 7.67
N VAL A 3 -7.25 2.09 6.56
CA VAL A 3 -8.02 3.03 5.74
C VAL A 3 -8.36 2.33 4.43
N ALA A 4 -9.66 2.14 4.15
CA ALA A 4 -10.14 1.50 2.93
C ALA A 4 -11.25 2.33 2.28
N GLY A 5 -11.38 2.25 0.95
CA GLY A 5 -12.42 2.96 0.20
C GLY A 5 -12.27 2.85 -1.31
N LEU A 6 -13.39 2.83 -2.02
CA LEU A 6 -13.44 2.68 -3.49
C LEU A 6 -13.10 3.98 -4.23
N HIS A 7 -13.44 5.14 -3.66
CA HIS A 7 -13.13 6.43 -4.29
C HIS A 7 -11.66 6.80 -4.07
N ALA A 8 -10.87 6.74 -5.14
CA ALA A 8 -9.41 6.90 -5.08
C ALA A 8 -8.97 8.23 -4.45
N GLU A 9 -9.54 9.35 -4.91
CA GLU A 9 -9.14 10.68 -4.43
C GLU A 9 -9.54 10.92 -2.96
N ALA A 10 -10.77 10.56 -2.58
CA ALA A 10 -11.21 10.67 -1.18
C ALA A 10 -10.32 9.84 -0.26
N ARG A 11 -9.99 8.60 -0.65
CA ARG A 11 -9.07 7.74 0.10
C ARG A 11 -7.68 8.39 0.20
N ALA A 12 -7.13 8.91 -0.88
CA ALA A 12 -5.82 9.57 -0.90
C ALA A 12 -5.80 10.76 0.08
N ARG A 13 -6.79 11.65 0.00
CA ARG A 13 -6.92 12.80 0.92
C ARG A 13 -7.03 12.38 2.39
N THR A 14 -7.75 11.30 2.69
CA THR A 14 -7.85 10.77 4.05
C THR A 14 -6.51 10.23 4.54
N VAL A 15 -5.78 9.48 3.70
CA VAL A 15 -4.44 8.98 4.05
C VAL A 15 -3.48 10.13 4.30
N ASP A 16 -3.43 11.11 3.41
CA ASP A 16 -2.51 12.25 3.54
C ASP A 16 -2.83 13.09 4.79
N HIS A 17 -4.12 13.26 5.11
CA HIS A 17 -4.52 13.90 6.37
C HIS A 17 -4.01 13.11 7.58
N LEU A 18 -4.22 11.80 7.61
CA LEU A 18 -3.79 10.95 8.73
C LEU A 18 -2.27 10.95 8.90
N LEU A 19 -1.51 10.89 7.80
CA LEU A 19 -0.05 11.02 7.83
C LEU A 19 0.39 12.36 8.44
N SER A 20 -0.35 13.44 8.20
CA SER A 20 -0.03 14.77 8.74
C SER A 20 -0.38 14.95 10.22
N VAL A 21 -1.44 14.29 10.72
CA VAL A 21 -1.97 14.53 12.09
C VAL A 21 -1.65 13.43 13.09
N VAL A 22 -1.18 12.26 12.64
CA VAL A 22 -0.80 11.14 13.52
C VAL A 22 0.72 10.95 13.48
N PRO A 23 1.46 11.43 14.50
CA PRO A 23 2.91 11.27 14.56
C PRO A 23 3.35 9.81 14.47
N GLY A 24 4.36 9.55 13.64
CA GLY A 24 4.91 8.20 13.44
C GLY A 24 4.02 7.26 12.62
N SER A 25 2.91 7.75 12.05
CA SER A 25 2.10 6.94 11.15
C SER A 25 2.79 6.73 9.80
N VAL A 26 2.52 5.57 9.21
CA VAL A 26 2.99 5.16 7.89
C VAL A 26 1.82 4.63 7.07
N ALA A 27 1.86 4.87 5.77
CA ALA A 27 0.91 4.35 4.80
C ALA A 27 1.62 3.35 3.89
N LEU A 28 1.13 2.12 3.87
CA LEU A 28 1.51 1.08 2.90
C LEU A 28 0.42 0.99 1.84
N HIS A 29 0.79 1.24 0.59
CA HIS A 29 -0.11 1.15 -0.55
C HIS A 29 0.41 0.13 -1.56
N HIS A 30 -0.43 -0.83 -1.92
CA HIS A 30 -0.22 -1.71 -3.06
C HIS A 30 -0.97 -1.18 -4.27
N ASP A 31 -0.24 -0.91 -5.34
CA ASP A 31 -0.79 -0.57 -6.65
C ASP A 31 -0.93 -1.83 -7.49
N LEU A 32 -2.16 -2.11 -7.91
CA LEU A 32 -2.52 -3.29 -8.70
C LEU A 32 -2.77 -2.95 -10.17
N ARG A 33 -2.65 -1.67 -10.59
CA ARG A 33 -2.96 -1.23 -11.96
C ARG A 33 -2.17 -2.02 -13.00
N ASP A 34 -0.89 -2.26 -12.71
CA ASP A 34 0.02 -3.00 -13.58
C ASP A 34 0.24 -4.45 -13.10
N ALA A 35 -0.58 -4.98 -12.20
CA ALA A 35 -0.38 -6.33 -11.66
C ALA A 35 -0.38 -7.43 -12.75
N LEU A 36 -1.09 -7.21 -13.85
CA LEU A 36 -1.09 -8.08 -15.03
C LEU A 36 0.30 -8.19 -15.71
N SER A 37 1.23 -7.28 -15.40
CA SER A 37 2.62 -7.33 -15.85
C SER A 37 3.52 -8.27 -15.02
N GLY A 38 2.97 -8.89 -13.96
CA GLY A 38 3.64 -9.96 -13.20
C GLY A 38 4.11 -9.57 -11.80
N ALA A 39 3.89 -8.32 -11.37
CA ALA A 39 4.23 -7.87 -10.02
C ALA A 39 3.25 -6.81 -9.51
N VAL A 40 3.09 -6.76 -8.19
CA VAL A 40 2.39 -5.69 -7.47
C VAL A 40 3.44 -4.72 -6.96
N VAL A 41 3.24 -3.43 -7.24
CA VAL A 41 4.13 -2.38 -6.71
C VAL A 41 3.63 -1.96 -5.34
N ARG A 42 4.52 -1.94 -4.35
CA ARG A 42 4.25 -1.37 -3.03
C ARG A 42 4.95 -0.04 -2.87
N GLU A 43 4.28 0.88 -2.16
CA GLU A 43 4.84 2.14 -1.72
C GLU A 43 4.59 2.31 -0.21
N VAL A 44 5.63 2.69 0.52
CA VAL A 44 5.56 3.09 1.92
C VAL A 44 5.79 4.60 2.01
N ARG A 45 4.85 5.32 2.62
CA ARG A 45 4.92 6.77 2.84
C ARG A 45 4.78 7.13 4.31
N ASP A 46 5.38 8.24 4.70
CA ASP A 46 5.08 8.94 5.95
C ASP A 46 4.83 10.43 5.69
N ALA A 47 4.77 11.24 6.76
CA ALA A 47 4.55 12.69 6.66
C ALA A 47 5.58 13.45 5.80
N SER A 48 6.76 12.88 5.55
CA SER A 48 7.80 13.46 4.70
C SER A 48 7.75 13.00 3.25
N GLY A 49 6.82 12.09 2.91
CA GLY A 49 6.67 11.50 1.59
C GLY A 49 7.09 10.04 1.53
N THR A 50 7.53 9.60 0.35
CA THR A 50 7.88 8.20 0.08
C THR A 50 9.17 7.80 0.79
N ARG A 51 9.09 6.73 1.57
CA ARG A 51 10.21 6.13 2.31
C ARG A 51 10.79 4.92 1.59
N ALA A 52 9.94 4.12 0.99
CA ALA A 52 10.36 2.92 0.27
C ALA A 52 9.37 2.58 -0.84
N THR A 53 9.89 1.99 -1.90
CA THR A 53 9.13 1.31 -2.94
C THR A 53 9.62 -0.12 -3.04
N GLY A 54 8.79 -1.01 -3.57
CA GLY A 54 9.17 -2.40 -3.78
C GLY A 54 8.21 -3.09 -4.74
N GLU A 55 8.61 -4.26 -5.20
CA GLU A 55 7.81 -5.09 -6.08
C GLU A 55 7.65 -6.48 -5.47
N THR A 56 6.42 -6.98 -5.49
CA THR A 56 6.09 -8.33 -5.05
C THR A 56 5.61 -9.12 -6.28
N PRO A 57 6.35 -10.15 -6.73
CA PRO A 57 5.92 -10.99 -7.83
C PRO A 57 4.56 -11.63 -7.55
N LEU A 58 3.78 -11.89 -8.61
CA LEU A 58 2.54 -12.65 -8.45
C LEU A 58 2.82 -14.06 -7.93
N VAL A 59 1.93 -14.54 -7.07
CA VAL A 59 1.96 -15.92 -6.56
C VAL A 59 0.84 -16.68 -7.25
N ASN A 60 1.20 -17.69 -8.05
CA ASN A 60 0.25 -18.45 -8.87
C ASN A 60 -0.65 -17.53 -9.72
N ASP A 61 -0.07 -16.49 -10.31
CA ASP A 61 -0.77 -15.46 -11.08
C ASP A 61 -1.88 -14.71 -10.30
N CYS A 62 -1.91 -14.76 -8.95
CA CYS A 62 -2.82 -13.94 -8.14
C CYS A 62 -2.14 -12.75 -7.48
N ALA A 63 -2.60 -11.55 -7.82
CA ALA A 63 -2.26 -10.31 -7.11
C ALA A 63 -2.70 -10.37 -5.64
N CYS A 64 -3.85 -10.97 -5.36
CA CYS A 64 -4.37 -11.16 -4.01
C CYS A 64 -3.42 -11.94 -3.09
N CYS A 65 -2.76 -12.97 -3.64
CA CYS A 65 -1.83 -13.82 -2.92
C CYS A 65 -0.53 -13.07 -2.65
N ALA A 66 -0.01 -12.34 -3.65
CA ALA A 66 1.14 -11.48 -3.50
C ALA A 66 0.94 -10.42 -2.41
N LEU A 67 -0.21 -9.71 -2.42
CA LEU A 67 -0.55 -8.75 -1.36
C LEU A 67 -0.54 -9.38 0.02
N ARG A 68 -1.13 -10.56 0.16
CA ARG A 68 -1.21 -11.24 1.47
C ARG A 68 0.17 -11.62 1.98
N GLU A 69 1.03 -12.14 1.10
CA GLU A 69 2.38 -12.55 1.47
C GLU A 69 3.29 -11.36 1.82
N ASP A 70 3.12 -10.23 1.16
CA ASP A 70 3.87 -9.00 1.48
C ASP A 70 3.33 -8.29 2.74
N LEU A 71 2.00 -8.15 2.87
CA LEU A 71 1.38 -7.35 3.94
C LEU A 71 1.31 -8.04 5.29
N VAL A 72 0.86 -9.30 5.34
CA VAL A 72 0.51 -9.97 6.60
C VAL A 72 1.72 -10.12 7.56
N PRO A 73 2.96 -10.41 7.09
CA PRO A 73 4.12 -10.46 7.97
C PRO A 73 4.38 -9.17 8.75
N GLU A 74 4.07 -8.01 8.17
CA GLU A 74 4.30 -6.69 8.76
C GLU A 74 3.26 -6.30 9.83
N LEU A 75 2.21 -7.10 10.02
CA LEU A 75 1.12 -6.84 10.97
C LEU A 75 1.24 -7.60 12.29
N ARG A 76 2.38 -8.26 12.54
CA ARG A 76 2.65 -9.05 13.75
C ARG A 76 3.32 -8.26 14.85
#